data_AF-A0A520H540-F1
#
_entry.id   AF-A0A520H540-F1
#
_cell.length_a   1.000
_cell.length_b   1.000
_cell.length_c   1.000
_cell.angle_alpha   90.00
_cell.angle_beta   90.00
_cell.angle_gamma   90.00
#
_symmetry.space_group_name_H-M   'P 1'
#
loop_
_entity.id
_entity.type
_entity.pdbx_description
1 polymer ?
#
loop_
_entity_poly.entity_id
_entity_poly.type
_entity_poly.pdbx_seq_one_letter_code
_entity_poly.pdbx_strand_id
1 'polypeptide(L)' 'ALEASTLSVEKTTGEIHLRHHVSPEGVYRGRKVIDKGADE' A
#
# COMPACT_ATOMS: atom_id res chain seq x y z
N ALA A 1 -23.89 -11.61 -6.29
CA ALA A 1 -22.73 -11.97 -5.44
C ALA A 1 -21.77 -10.79 -5.42
N LEU A 2 -20.98 -10.62 -4.36
CA LEU A 2 -19.96 -9.56 -4.29
C LEU A 2 -18.65 -10.08 -4.89
N GLU A 3 -17.98 -9.28 -5.71
CA GLU A 3 -16.74 -9.67 -6.38
C GLU A 3 -15.49 -9.33 -5.57
N ALA A 4 -14.38 -10.02 -5.86
CA ALA A 4 -13.11 -9.83 -5.19
C ALA A 4 -12.45 -8.50 -5.59
N SER A 5 -11.74 -7.88 -4.65
CA SER A 5 -11.01 -6.65 -4.89
C SER A 5 -9.71 -6.90 -5.68
N THR A 6 -9.32 -5.92 -6.50
CA THR A 6 -8.05 -6.00 -7.24
C THR A 6 -6.87 -5.64 -6.35
N LEU A 7 -5.94 -6.58 -6.20
CA LEU A 7 -4.74 -6.43 -5.40
C LEU A 7 -3.52 -6.11 -6.28
N SER A 8 -2.49 -5.54 -5.68
CA SER A 8 -1.20 -5.21 -6.29
C SER A 8 -0.10 -5.36 -5.25
N VAL A 9 1.13 -5.59 -5.71
CA VAL A 9 2.31 -5.76 -4.86
C VAL A 9 3.17 -4.50 -4.95
N GLU A 10 3.52 -3.94 -3.79
CA GLU A 10 4.46 -2.82 -3.70
C GLU A 10 5.87 -3.30 -4.05
N LYS A 11 6.58 -2.55 -4.89
CA LYS A 11 7.84 -3.00 -5.49
C LYS A 11 9.02 -2.99 -4.51
N THR A 12 8.96 -2.13 -3.51
CA THR A 12 10.08 -1.81 -2.60
C THR A 12 10.03 -2.67 -1.35
N THR A 13 8.85 -2.90 -0.79
CA THR A 13 8.59 -3.67 0.44
C THR A 13 8.07 -5.07 0.14
N GLY A 14 7.51 -5.32 -1.05
CA GLY A 14 6.89 -6.60 -1.41
C GLY A 14 5.50 -6.82 -0.81
N GLU A 15 4.91 -5.80 -0.19
CA GLU A 15 3.61 -5.89 0.47
C GLU A 15 2.43 -5.89 -0.52
N ILE A 16 1.35 -6.56 -0.16
CA ILE A 16 0.11 -6.56 -0.94
C ILE A 16 -0.79 -5.40 -0.49
N HIS A 17 -1.23 -4.60 -1.45
CA HIS A 17 -2.18 -3.51 -1.22
C HIS A 17 -3.25 -3.49 -2.31
N LEU A 18 -4.33 -2.75 -2.09
CA LEU A 18 -5.35 -2.52 -3.12
C LEU A 18 -4.72 -1.74 -4.28
N ARG A 19 -5.11 -2.06 -5.52
CA ARG A 19 -4.63 -1.33 -6.70
C ARG A 19 -4.93 0.16 -6.52
N HIS A 20 -3.93 1.01 -6.77
CA HIS A 20 -3.98 2.48 -6.60
C HIS A 20 -4.13 3.00 -5.16
N HIS A 21 -4.02 2.14 -4.15
CA HIS A 21 -3.97 2.56 -2.75
C HIS A 21 -2.53 2.55 -2.24
N VAL A 22 -2.30 3.30 -1.18
CA VAL A 22 -1.05 3.31 -0.43
C VAL A 22 -0.92 2.01 0.39
N SER A 23 0.28 1.46 0.53
CA SER A 23 0.52 0.30 1.40
C SER A 23 0.25 0.65 2.88
N PRO A 24 0.05 -0.36 3.74
CA PRO A 24 -0.10 -0.16 5.19
C PRO A 24 1.05 0.62 5.84
N GLU A 25 2.25 0.51 5.26
CA GLU A 25 3.49 1.17 5.70
C GLU A 25 3.65 2.59 5.10
N GLY A 26 2.68 3.06 4.33
CA GLY A 26 2.68 4.41 3.79
C GLY A 26 3.49 4.55 2.50
N VAL A 27 3.76 3.47 1.76
CA VAL A 27 4.51 3.50 0.49
C VAL A 27 3.57 3.33 -0.71
N TYR A 28 3.78 4.11 -1.77
CA TYR A 28 3.10 3.94 -3.05
C TYR A 28 4.07 4.17 -4.21
N ARG A 29 4.12 3.21 -5.15
CA ARG A 29 5.00 3.25 -6.32
C ARG A 29 6.46 3.58 -5.95
N GLY A 30 6.96 2.97 -4.87
CA GLY A 30 8.32 3.16 -4.38
C GLY A 30 8.64 4.51 -3.75
N ARG A 31 7.62 5.29 -3.36
CA ARG A 31 7.80 6.53 -2.58
C ARG A 31 7.03 6.44 -1.27
N LYS A 32 7.67 6.82 -0.16
CA LYS A 32 6.99 7.01 1.13
C LYS A 32 6.12 8.26 1.03
N VAL A 33 4.81 8.07 1.14
CA VAL A 33 3.78 9.12 1.02
C VAL A 33 3.13 9.43 2.37
N ILE A 34 3.19 8.51 3.33
CA ILE A 34 2.74 8.72 4.71
C ILE A 34 3.90 8.41 5.64
N ASP A 35 4.23 9.34 6.55
CA ASP A 35 5.20 9.09 7.60
C ASP A 35 4.50 8.58 8.86
N LYS A 36 4.34 7.25 8.93
CA LYS A 36 3.63 6.60 10.03
C LYS A 36 4.43 6.54 11.35
N GLY A 37 5.72 6.92 11.33
CA GLY A 37 6.60 6.88 12.50
C GLY A 37 6.52 8.13 13.39
N ALA A 38 5.76 9.16 12.99
CA ALA A 38 5.62 10.40 13.74
C ALA A 38 4.34 10.48 14.61
N ASP A 39 3.44 9.50 14.46
CA ASP A 39 2.10 9.47 15.07
C ASP A 39 1.92 8.26 16.03
N GLU A 40 2.97 7.89 16.76
CA GLU A 40 2.86 7.06 17.98
C GLU A 40 3.27 7.84 19.23
#